data_AF-A0A662U4H1-F1
#
_entry.id   AF-A0A662U4H1-F1
#
_cell.length_a   1.000
_cell.length_b   1.000
_cell.length_c   1.000
_cell.angle_alpha   90.00
_cell.angle_beta   90.00
_cell.angle_gamma   90.00
#
_symmetry.space_group_name_H-M   'P 1'
#
loop_
_entity.id
_entity.type
_entity.pdbx_description
1 polymer ?
#
loop_
_entity_poly.entity_id
_entity_poly.type
_entity_poly.pdbx_seq_one_letter_code
_entity_poly.pdbx_strand_id
1 'polypeptide(L)'
;MVTVEIVISAWYLVLVTSTVILLSLTEPGRRFACAVTANTQVLAALIAVTILLFAVAEIFAIGLLFAVATFISIVLVLSILLMRTGMCPI
;
A
#
# COMPACT_ATOMS: atom_id res chain seq x y z
N MET A 1 9.59 -5.08 -26.10
CA MET A 1 9.08 -4.10 -25.11
C MET A 1 7.82 -4.63 -24.43
N VAL A 2 6.79 -5.04 -25.17
CA VAL A 2 5.53 -5.60 -24.63
C VAL A 2 5.72 -6.78 -23.65
N THR A 3 6.64 -7.71 -23.92
CA THR A 3 6.87 -8.89 -23.05
C THR A 3 7.45 -8.54 -21.68
N VAL A 4 8.28 -7.50 -21.58
CA VAL A 4 8.89 -7.06 -20.31
C VAL A 4 7.85 -6.35 -19.45
N GLU A 5 6.97 -5.54 -20.07
CA GLU A 5 5.89 -4.84 -19.39
C GLU A 5 4.84 -5.81 -18.80
N ILE A 6 4.52 -6.88 -19.53
CA ILE A 6 3.61 -7.94 -19.04
C ILE A 6 4.22 -8.67 -17.83
N VAL A 7 5.52 -8.97 -17.87
CA VAL A 7 6.21 -9.63 -16.75
C VAL A 7 6.21 -8.73 -15.52
N ILE A 8 6.58 -7.45 -15.66
CA ILE A 8 6.57 -6.48 -14.56
C ILE A 8 5.16 -6.31 -13.97
N SER A 9 4.13 -6.25 -14.82
CA SER A 9 2.72 -6.17 -14.39
C SER A 9 2.27 -7.41 -13.62
N ALA A 10 2.66 -8.62 -14.06
CA ALA A 10 2.34 -9.86 -13.37
C ALA A 10 3.02 -9.95 -12.00
N TRP A 11 4.31 -9.59 -11.90
CA TRP A 11 5.01 -9.54 -10.61
C TRP A 11 4.41 -8.51 -9.66
N TYR A 12 3.99 -7.35 -10.18
CA TYR A 12 3.28 -6.35 -9.39
C TYR A 12 1.95 -6.89 -8.85
N LEU A 13 1.17 -7.58 -9.69
CA LEU A 13 -0.09 -8.21 -9.27
C LEU A 13 0.13 -9.25 -8.16
N VAL A 14 1.14 -10.10 -8.29
CA VAL A 14 1.50 -11.11 -7.28
C VAL A 14 1.93 -10.43 -5.97
N LEU A 15 2.72 -9.36 -6.05
CA LEU A 15 3.21 -8.64 -4.87
C LEU A 15 2.06 -7.94 -4.13
N VAL A 16 1.15 -7.29 -4.86
CA VAL A 16 -0.07 -6.67 -4.31
C VAL A 16 -0.96 -7.72 -3.66
N THR A 17 -1.33 -8.78 -4.39
CA THR A 17 -2.21 -9.83 -3.85
C THR A 17 -1.61 -10.52 -2.63
N SER A 18 -0.32 -10.82 -2.64
CA SER A 18 0.37 -11.40 -1.48
C SER A 18 0.34 -10.49 -0.26
N THR A 19 0.53 -9.18 -0.44
CA THR A 19 0.44 -8.23 0.69
C THR A 19 -0.99 -8.04 1.18
N VAL A 20 -1.99 -8.01 0.30
CA VAL A 20 -3.39 -7.98 0.72
C VAL A 20 -3.73 -9.22 1.56
N ILE A 21 -3.32 -10.40 1.12
CA ILE A 21 -3.49 -11.67 1.85
C ILE A 21 -2.77 -11.60 3.20
N LEU A 22 -1.51 -11.17 3.24
CA LEU A 22 -0.73 -11.06 4.48
C LEU A 22 -1.39 -10.08 5.47
N LEU A 23 -1.79 -8.89 5.03
CA LEU A 23 -2.41 -7.88 5.87
C LEU A 23 -3.78 -8.30 6.42
N SER A 24 -4.58 -9.02 5.62
CA SER A 24 -5.94 -9.40 5.98
C SER A 24 -6.07 -10.70 6.77
N LEU A 25 -5.24 -11.71 6.43
CA LEU A 25 -5.38 -13.08 6.90
C LEU A 25 -4.37 -13.48 7.97
N THR A 26 -3.27 -12.73 8.14
CA THR A 26 -2.26 -13.05 9.16
C THR A 26 -2.35 -12.13 10.37
N GLU A 27 -2.18 -12.70 11.56
CA GLU A 27 -2.08 -11.95 12.82
C GLU A 27 -0.99 -10.85 12.80
N PRO A 28 0.25 -11.09 12.32
CA PRO A 28 1.25 -10.02 12.21
C PRO A 28 0.84 -8.92 11.22
N GLY A 29 0.17 -9.26 10.12
CA GLY A 29 -0.34 -8.27 9.15
C GLY A 29 -1.38 -7.34 9.77
N ARG A 30 -2.29 -7.88 10.59
CA ARG A 30 -3.26 -7.08 11.34
C ARG A 30 -2.57 -6.17 12.37
N ARG A 31 -1.61 -6.70 13.16
CA ARG A 31 -0.86 -5.90 14.12
C ARG A 31 -0.11 -4.74 13.45
N PHE A 32 0.48 -4.98 12.28
CA PHE A 32 1.12 -3.93 11.49
C PHE A 32 0.13 -2.85 11.05
N ALA A 33 -1.01 -3.25 10.46
CA ALA A 33 -2.06 -2.31 10.06
C ALA A 33 -2.54 -1.45 11.23
N CYS A 34 -2.77 -2.07 12.40
CA CYS A 34 -3.20 -1.37 13.60
C CYS A 34 -2.13 -0.41 14.13
N ALA A 35 -0.85 -0.81 14.15
CA ALA A 35 0.26 0.04 14.58
C ALA A 35 0.42 1.28 13.69
N VAL A 36 0.26 1.12 12.36
CA VAL A 36 0.30 2.21 11.39
C VAL A 36 -0.86 3.18 11.61
N THR A 37 -2.08 2.68 11.87
CA THR A 37 -3.26 3.54 12.10
C THR A 37 -3.30 4.16 13.50
N ALA A 38 -2.71 3.51 14.51
CA ALA A 38 -2.69 4.01 15.88
C ALA A 38 -1.79 5.23 16.05
N ASN A 39 -0.74 5.36 15.22
CA ASN A 39 0.14 6.51 15.23
C ASN A 39 -0.26 7.53 14.16
N THR A 40 -1.02 8.55 14.58
CA THR A 40 -1.54 9.61 13.69
C THR A 40 -0.45 10.39 12.97
N GLN A 41 0.74 10.54 13.55
CA GLN A 41 1.89 11.20 12.90
C GLN A 41 2.46 10.34 11.77
N VAL A 42 2.58 9.03 11.99
CA VAL A 42 3.06 8.08 10.98
C VAL A 42 2.05 7.96 9.84
N LEU A 43 0.75 7.92 10.16
CA LEU A 43 -0.32 7.91 9.18
C LEU A 43 -0.31 9.18 8.30
N ALA A 44 -0.19 10.36 8.92
CA ALA A 44 -0.11 11.63 8.21
C ALA A 44 1.14 11.71 7.32
N ALA A 45 2.29 11.24 7.81
CA ALA A 45 3.52 11.16 7.03
C ALA A 45 3.38 10.22 5.82
N LEU A 46 2.77 9.04 6.01
CA LEU A 46 2.50 8.09 4.92
C LEU A 46 1.59 8.69 3.85
N ILE A 47 0.53 9.39 4.25
CA ILE A 47 -0.37 10.08 3.31
C ILE A 47 0.39 11.15 2.53
N ALA A 48 1.18 11.99 3.20
CA ALA A 48 1.97 13.03 2.55
C ALA A 48 3.00 12.46 1.56
N VAL A 49 3.70 11.38 1.93
CA VAL A 49 4.64 10.68 1.05
C VAL A 49 3.93 10.09 -0.16
N THR A 50 2.73 9.52 0.02
CA THR A 50 1.94 8.95 -1.07
C THR A 50 1.54 10.03 -2.08
N ILE A 51 1.06 11.19 -1.62
CA ILE A 51 0.72 12.33 -2.47
C ILE A 51 1.95 12.85 -3.22
N LEU A 52 3.08 12.98 -2.54
CA LEU A 52 4.34 13.40 -3.15
C LEU A 52 4.76 12.43 -4.27
N LEU A 53 4.67 11.11 -4.02
CA LEU A 53 5.01 10.10 -5.01
C LEU A 53 4.09 10.14 -6.23
N PHE A 54 2.78 10.39 -6.05
CA PHE A 54 1.87 10.59 -7.18
C PHE A 54 2.22 11.84 -7.99
N ALA A 55 2.48 12.97 -7.33
CA ALA A 55 2.85 14.21 -8.00
C ALA A 55 4.15 14.04 -8.81
N VAL A 56 5.17 13.40 -8.24
CA VAL A 56 6.42 13.11 -8.95
C VAL A 56 6.19 12.11 -10.09
N ALA A 57 5.40 11.06 -9.88
CA ALA A 57 5.10 10.09 -10.93
C ALA A 57 4.40 10.74 -12.14
N GLU A 58 3.47 11.67 -11.90
CA GLU A 58 2.74 12.39 -12.94
C GLU A 58 3.63 13.38 -13.69
N ILE A 59 4.46 14.16 -12.98
CA ILE A 59 5.36 15.15 -13.59
C ILE A 59 6.44 14.49 -14.45
N PHE A 60 7.00 13.37 -14.00
CA PHE A 60 8.13 12.71 -14.67
C PHE A 60 7.70 11.52 -15.54
N ALA A 61 6.40 11.21 -15.63
CA ALA A 61 5.85 10.02 -16.32
C ALA A 61 6.55 8.70 -15.94
N ILE A 62 7.01 8.59 -14.69
CA ILE A 62 7.74 7.40 -14.20
C ILE A 62 6.72 6.38 -13.71
N GLY A 63 6.37 5.43 -14.57
CA GLY A 63 5.39 4.37 -14.26
C GLY A 63 5.72 3.54 -13.00
N LEU A 64 7.01 3.41 -12.67
CA LEU A 64 7.44 2.73 -11.43
C LEU A 64 7.00 3.48 -10.17
N LEU A 65 7.13 4.82 -10.14
CA LEU A 65 6.71 5.63 -9.00
C LEU A 65 5.20 5.59 -8.82
N PHE A 66 4.45 5.54 -9.93
CA PHE A 66 3.01 5.39 -9.91
C PHE A 66 2.58 4.03 -9.32
N ALA A 67 3.27 2.95 -9.68
CA ALA A 67 3.04 1.62 -9.11
C ALA A 67 3.36 1.58 -7.60
N VAL A 68 4.44 2.22 -7.16
CA VAL A 68 4.77 2.29 -5.72
C VAL A 68 3.74 3.13 -4.95
N ALA A 69 3.31 4.27 -5.50
CA ALA A 69 2.32 5.12 -4.86
C ALA A 69 0.96 4.42 -4.72
N THR A 70 0.51 3.74 -5.78
CA THR A 70 -0.74 2.95 -5.76
C THR A 70 -0.66 1.79 -4.77
N PHE A 71 0.49 1.12 -4.67
CA PHE A 71 0.71 0.08 -3.67
C PHE A 71 0.56 0.61 -2.22
N ILE A 72 1.20 1.73 -1.91
CA ILE A 72 1.11 2.36 -0.57
C ILE A 72 -0.34 2.77 -0.26
N SER A 73 -1.07 3.32 -1.24
CA SER A 73 -2.49 3.63 -1.10
C SER A 73 -3.34 2.40 -0.76
N ILE A 74 -3.11 1.26 -1.43
CA ILE A 74 -3.83 0.01 -1.14
C ILE A 74 -3.58 -0.43 0.31
N VAL A 75 -2.32 -0.40 0.76
CA VAL A 75 -1.95 -0.75 2.14
C VAL A 75 -2.61 0.19 3.16
N LEU A 76 -2.63 1.50 2.88
CA LEU A 76 -3.30 2.51 3.72
C LEU A 76 -4.81 2.25 3.82
N VAL A 77 -5.49 2.06 2.68
CA VAL A 77 -6.93 1.80 2.64
C VAL A 77 -7.26 0.51 3.39
N LEU A 78 -6.52 -0.57 3.13
CA LEU A 78 -6.70 -1.83 3.86
C LEU A 78 -6.50 -1.65 5.37
N SER A 79 -5.46 -0.93 5.78
CA SER A 79 -5.19 -0.70 7.20
C SER A 79 -6.33 0.06 7.89
N ILE A 80 -6.88 1.09 7.23
CA ILE A 80 -8.04 1.85 7.72
C ILE A 80 -9.31 0.97 7.76
N LEU A 81 -9.54 0.16 6.73
CA LEU A 81 -10.68 -0.77 6.68
C LEU A 81 -10.61 -1.82 7.80
N LEU A 82 -9.43 -2.39 8.04
CA LEU A 82 -9.18 -3.35 9.12
C LEU A 82 -9.45 -2.71 10.50
N MET A 83 -9.03 -1.46 10.71
CA MET A 83 -9.33 -0.70 11.93
C MET A 83 -10.85 -0.49 12.10
N ARG A 84 -11.55 -0.08 11.04
CA ARG A 84 -13.01 0.12 11.03
C ARG A 84 -13.80 -1.14 11.34
N THR A 85 -13.30 -2.31 10.94
CA THR A 85 -13.94 -3.61 11.24
C THR A 85 -13.74 -4.11 12.67
N GLY A 86 -13.04 -3.35 13.53
CA GLY A 86 -12.81 -3.74 14.93
C GLY A 86 -11.86 -4.93 15.09
N MET A 87 -11.11 -5.27 14.05
CA MET A 87 -10.17 -6.40 14.05
C MET A 87 -8.79 -6.04 14.61
N CYS A 88 -8.67 -4.85 15.22
CA CYS A 88 -7.53 -4.40 15.99
C CYS A 88 -7.79 -4.66 17.48
N PRO A 89 -7.34 -5.79 18.07
CA PRO A 89 -7.25 -5.91 19.51
C PRO A 89 -6.15 -4.93 19.96
N ILE A 90 -6.54 -3.90 20.69
CA ILE A 90 -5.61 -3.03 21.43
C ILE A 90 -5.06 -3.85 22.60
#